data_AF-A0A3S4I6N7-F1
#
_entry.id   AF-A0A3S4I6N7-F1
#
_cell.length_a   1.000
_cell.length_b   1.000
_cell.length_c   1.000
_cell.angle_alpha   90.00
_cell.angle_beta   90.00
_cell.angle_gamma   90.00
#
_symmetry.space_group_name_H-M   'P 1'
#
loop_
_entity.id
_entity.type
_entity.pdbx_description
1 polymer ?
#
loop_
_entity_poly.entity_id
_entity_poly.type
_entity_poly.pdbx_seq_one_letter_code
_entity_poly.pdbx_strand_id
1 'polypeptide(L)' 'MVKPYSTWNMSGSYEFNKHLTLTAGVRNLFDQLPPWSNQQYLFQGNYDARFADQVGRAYFLKANYKM' A
#
# COMPACT_ATOMS: atom_id res chain seq x y z
N MET A 1 -0.32 -7.64 23.61
CA MET A 1 0.98 -7.20 23.05
C MET A 1 0.77 -6.90 21.58
N VAL A 2 1.09 -5.70 21.11
CA VAL A 2 0.91 -5.32 19.69
C VAL A 2 2.00 -6.01 18.86
N LYS A 3 1.62 -6.72 17.80
CA LYS A 3 2.59 -7.37 16.90
C LYS A 3 3.28 -6.32 16.03
N PRO A 4 4.59 -6.47 15.75
CA PRO A 4 5.28 -5.58 14.82
C PRO A 4 4.63 -5.69 13.43
N TYR A 5 4.36 -4.54 12.82
CA TYR A 5 3.74 -4.43 11.51
C TYR A 5 4.70 -3.74 10.54
N SER A 6 5.08 -4.41 9.46
CA SER A 6 6.04 -3.91 8.48
C SER A 6 5.64 -4.35 7.08
N THR A 7 5.09 -3.42 6.30
CA THR A 7 4.70 -3.70 4.92
C THR A 7 5.81 -3.31 3.96
N TRP A 8 5.99 -4.13 2.93
CA TRP A 8 6.95 -3.88 1.85
C TRP A 8 6.19 -3.50 0.60
N ASN A 9 6.57 -2.38 -0.02
CA ASN A 9 5.97 -1.92 -1.26
C ASN A 9 6.98 -2.07 -2.39
N MET A 10 6.54 -2.56 -3.53
CA MET A 10 7.38 -2.73 -4.71
C MET A 10 6.73 -2.03 -5.90
N SER A 11 7.53 -1.26 -6.63
CA SER A 11 7.06 -0.59 -7.85
C SER A 11 8.16 -0.56 -8.90
N GLY A 12 7.79 -0.82 -10.14
CA GLY A 12 8.65 -0.68 -11.32
C GLY A 12 8.10 0.37 -12.27
N SER A 13 8.97 1.16 -12.85
CA SER A 13 8.62 2.08 -13.93
C SER A 13 9.39 1.73 -15.20
N TYR A 14 8.72 1.86 -16.33
CA TYR A 14 9.28 1.63 -17.66
C TYR A 14 8.95 2.81 -18.57
N GLU A 15 9.97 3.37 -19.19
CA GLU A 15 9.84 4.40 -20.21
C GLU A 15 9.67 3.70 -21.57
N PHE A 16 8.45 3.73 -22.11
CA PHE A 16 8.18 3.18 -23.43
C PHE A 16 8.76 4.07 -24.53
N ASN A 17 8.68 5.39 -24.34
CA ASN A 17 9.32 6.38 -25.20
C ASN A 17 9.50 7.69 -24.42
N LYS A 18 10.05 8.72 -25.07
CA LYS A 18 10.30 10.04 -24.45
C LYS A 18 9.03 10.74 -23.93
N HIS A 19 7.87 10.30 -24.40
CA HIS A 19 6.57 10.87 -24.04
C HIS A 19 5.80 9.98 -23.06
N LEU A 20 5.99 8.66 -23.05
CA LEU A 20 5.16 7.72 -22.29
C LEU A 20 5.98 6.92 -21.28
N THR A 21 5.63 7.09 -19.99
CA THR A 21 6.19 6.32 -18.88
C THR A 21 5.07 5.59 -18.15
N LEU A 22 5.19 4.26 -18.06
CA LEU A 22 4.27 3.42 -17.30
C LEU A 22 4.93 3.02 -15.98
N THR A 23 4.18 3.09 -14.89
CA THR A 23 4.58 2.61 -13.58
C THR A 23 3.55 1.59 -13.12
N ALA A 24 4.00 0.41 -12.73
CA ALA A 24 3.17 -0.59 -12.08
C ALA A 24 3.78 -0.94 -10.71
N GLY A 25 2.95 -1.27 -9.75
CA GLY A 25 3.44 -1.67 -8.45
C GLY A 25 2.40 -2.36 -7.59
N VAL A 26 2.88 -2.85 -6.46
CA VAL A 26 2.10 -3.51 -5.43
C VAL A 26 2.47 -2.90 -4.08
N ARG A 27 1.45 -2.49 -3.33
CA ARG A 27 1.54 -2.13 -1.93
C ARG A 27 1.28 -3.37 -1.09
N ASN A 28 2.00 -3.51 0.02
CA ASN A 28 1.93 -4.69 0.89
C ASN A 28 2.17 -6.01 0.14
N LEU A 29 3.38 -6.14 -0.44
CA LEU A 29 3.83 -7.28 -1.24
C LEU A 29 3.57 -8.63 -0.56
N PHE A 30 3.77 -8.70 0.76
CA PHE A 30 3.60 -9.91 1.57
C PHE A 30 2.22 -10.04 2.21
N ASP A 31 1.28 -9.14 1.90
CA ASP A 31 -0.11 -9.19 2.37
C ASP A 31 -0.23 -9.33 3.88
N GLN A 32 0.60 -8.57 4.60
CA GLN A 32 0.57 -8.55 6.05
C GLN A 32 -0.75 -7.91 6.50
N LEU A 33 -1.52 -8.64 7.30
CA LEU A 33 -2.73 -8.13 7.91
C LEU A 33 -2.41 -7.10 9.00
N PRO A 34 -3.25 -6.08 9.18
CA PRO A 34 -3.07 -5.08 10.22
C PRO A 34 -3.03 -5.74 11.61
N PRO A 35 -2.12 -5.31 12.50
CA PRO A 35 -2.02 -5.88 13.83
C PRO A 35 -3.25 -5.48 14.64
N TRP A 36 -3.65 -6.37 15.55
CA TRP A 36 -4.73 -6.06 16.46
C TRP A 36 -4.39 -4.84 17.32
N SER A 37 -5.34 -3.90 17.41
CA SER A 37 -5.25 -2.72 18.26
C SER A 37 -6.48 -2.59 19.15
N ASN A 38 -6.26 -2.19 20.41
CA ASN A 38 -7.31 -1.84 21.37
C ASN A 38 -7.78 -0.38 21.25
N GLN A 39 -7.49 0.27 20.12
CA GLN A 39 -7.98 1.60 19.76
C GLN A 39 -9.51 1.67 19.87
N GLN A 40 -10.02 2.64 20.63
CA GLN A 40 -11.46 2.93 20.76
C GLN A 40 -11.86 4.30 20.19
N TYR A 41 -10.88 5.10 19.72
CA TYR A 41 -11.10 6.47 19.27
C TYR A 41 -11.54 6.58 17.79
N LEU A 42 -11.31 5.54 16.99
CA LEU A 42 -11.75 5.47 15.60
C LEU A 42 -12.89 4.47 15.49
N PHE A 43 -13.79 4.72 14.53
CA PHE A 43 -14.92 3.82 14.27
C PHE A 43 -14.47 2.42 13.83
N GLN A 44 -13.32 2.32 13.14
CA GLN A 44 -12.74 1.03 12.78
C GLN A 44 -12.19 0.34 14.02
N GLY A 45 -12.91 -0.67 14.52
CA GLY A 45 -12.46 -1.55 15.58
C GLY A 45 -11.49 -2.63 15.07
N ASN A 46 -10.76 -3.26 16.00
CA ASN A 46 -9.81 -4.35 15.78
C ASN A 46 -8.44 -3.96 15.21
N TYR A 47 -8.25 -2.79 14.59
CA TYR A 47 -6.94 -2.29 14.18
C TYR A 47 -6.92 -0.75 14.22
N ASP A 48 -5.74 -0.13 14.27
CA ASP A 48 -5.62 1.33 14.24
C ASP A 48 -5.35 1.81 12.81
N ALA A 49 -6.36 2.46 12.21
CA ALA A 49 -6.30 2.96 10.84
C ALA A 49 -5.24 4.08 10.62
N ARG A 50 -4.63 4.63 11.68
CA ARG A 50 -3.50 5.57 11.56
C ARG A 50 -2.18 4.87 11.26
N PHE A 51 -2.05 3.62 11.68
CA PHE A 51 -0.78 2.87 11.63
C PHE A 51 -0.84 1.67 10.70
N ALA A 52 -2.03 1.18 10.38
CA ALA A 52 -2.21 0.06 9.47
C ALA A 52 -3.39 0.29 8.53
N ASP A 53 -3.28 -0.22 7.31
CA ASP A 53 -4.26 -0.08 6.24
C ASP A 53 -5.09 -1.38 6.17
N GLN A 54 -6.42 -1.27 6.13
CA GLN A 54 -7.31 -2.43 5.97
C GLN A 54 -7.30 -2.99 4.55
N VAL A 55 -6.86 -2.21 3.56
CA VAL A 55 -6.89 -2.62 2.15
C VAL A 55 -6.01 -3.85 1.91
N GLY A 56 -5.00 -4.09 2.76
CA GLY A 56 -4.08 -5.21 2.58
C GLY A 56 -3.22 -5.02 1.33
N ARG A 57 -3.01 -6.09 0.54
CA ARG A 57 -2.28 -6.00 -0.73
C ARG A 57 -3.10 -5.28 -1.81
N ALA A 58 -2.50 -4.24 -2.39
CA ALA A 58 -3.12 -3.46 -3.47
C ALA A 58 -2.19 -3.31 -4.67
N TYR A 59 -2.69 -3.60 -5.86
CA TYR A 59 -1.98 -3.36 -7.12
C TYR A 59 -2.36 -1.99 -7.69
N PHE A 60 -1.40 -1.32 -8.31
CA PHE A 60 -1.65 -0.06 -9.00
C PHE A 60 -0.92 0.00 -10.33
N LEU A 61 -1.51 0.76 -11.25
CA LEU A 61 -0.98 1.06 -12.57
C LEU A 61 -1.12 2.57 -12.82
N LYS A 62 -0.06 3.20 -13.29
CA LYS A 62 0.01 4.63 -13.60
C LYS A 62 0.65 4.84 -14.96
N ALA A 63 -0.02 5.56 -15.84
CA ALA A 63 0.56 6.02 -17.11
C ALA A 63 0.79 7.53 -17.04
N ASN A 64 1.97 8.00 -17.44
CA ASN A 64 2.29 9.42 -17.55
C ASN A 64 2.63 9.71 -18.99
N TYR A 65 1.98 10.73 -19.54
CA TYR A 65 2.24 11.22 -20.88
C TYR A 65 2.78 12.65 -20.81
N LYS A 66 3.99 12.88 -21.34
CA LYS A 66 4.56 14.20 -21.56
C LYS A 66 4.05 14.73 -22.90
N MET A 67 3.38 15.88 -22.83
CA MET A 67 2.95 16.66 -24.00
C MET A 67 4.14 17.38 -24.64
#